data_AF-A0A968ZR44-F1
#
_entry.id   AF-A0A968ZR44-F1
#
_cell.length_a   1.000
_cell.length_b   1.000
_cell.length_c   1.000
_cell.angle_alpha   90.00
_cell.angle_beta   90.00
_cell.angle_gamma   90.00
#
_symmetry.space_group_name_H-M   'P 1'
#
loop_
_entity.id
_entity.type
_entity.pdbx_description
1 polymer ?
#
loop_
_entity_poly.entity_id
_entity_poly.type
_entity_poly.pdbx_seq_one_letter_code
_entity_poly.pdbx_strand_id
1 'polypeptide(L)'
;MRALRSLNVSHNRDNDLGFTLIEMLGIVAIIGIIAAFALPSFFGWVTTKHVENVLIQTEEALKEAQSTAISKAQICTLTINSTTITATPPVCLPTGPRTLTQSDGSPSRVVVIAQSTPITLQFSPKGSTPSSNILVFSHPDQPQQMRCLAISIGSGILRTGRFTGNHPPVLGEINTTNCQTTL
;
A
#
# COMPACT_ATOMS: atom_id res chain seq x y z
N MET A 1 -62.94 -35.88 46.09
CA MET A 1 -62.73 -34.44 45.89
C MET A 1 -61.21 -34.23 45.74
N ARG A 2 -60.72 -33.94 44.54
CA ARG A 2 -59.27 -33.85 44.24
C ARG A 2 -58.73 -32.54 44.83
N ALA A 3 -57.83 -32.63 45.81
CA ALA A 3 -57.13 -31.46 46.36
C ALA A 3 -56.10 -30.95 45.35
N LEU A 4 -56.22 -29.69 44.95
CA LEU A 4 -55.27 -28.99 44.09
C LEU A 4 -53.97 -28.75 44.86
N ARG A 5 -52.88 -29.36 44.40
CA ARG A 5 -51.53 -29.17 44.94
C ARG A 5 -50.98 -27.85 44.39
N SER A 6 -50.85 -26.82 45.22
CA SER A 6 -50.25 -25.55 44.80
C SER A 6 -48.77 -25.75 44.47
N LEU A 7 -48.35 -25.41 43.26
CA LEU A 7 -46.94 -25.33 42.89
C LEU A 7 -46.36 -24.03 43.46
N ASN A 8 -45.47 -24.17 44.44
CA ASN A 8 -44.72 -23.05 45.00
C ASN A 8 -43.56 -22.75 44.02
N VAL A 9 -43.71 -21.71 43.20
CA VAL A 9 -42.64 -21.24 42.31
C VAL A 9 -41.66 -20.44 43.17
N SER A 10 -40.48 -21.01 43.44
CA SER A 10 -39.36 -20.29 44.04
C SER A 10 -38.82 -19.31 43.01
N HIS A 11 -39.04 -18.02 43.25
CA HIS A 11 -38.50 -16.94 42.42
C HIS A 11 -37.02 -16.77 42.76
N ASN A 12 -36.13 -17.35 41.95
CA ASN A 12 -34.70 -17.08 42.00
C ASN A 12 -34.52 -15.61 41.63
N ARG A 13 -34.22 -14.75 42.60
CA ARG A 13 -33.77 -13.38 42.32
C ARG A 13 -32.36 -13.51 41.76
N ASP A 14 -32.26 -13.48 40.44
CA ASP A 14 -30.98 -13.23 39.80
C ASP A 14 -30.53 -11.84 40.28
N ASN A 15 -29.43 -11.82 41.03
CA ASN A 15 -28.83 -10.58 41.50
C ASN A 15 -28.27 -9.87 40.26
N ASP A 16 -29.02 -8.92 39.70
CA ASP A 16 -28.53 -7.99 38.70
C ASP A 16 -27.41 -7.15 39.34
N LEU A 17 -26.18 -7.64 39.21
CA LEU A 17 -24.95 -6.94 39.58
C LEU A 17 -24.72 -5.86 38.51
N GLY A 18 -25.38 -4.71 38.68
CA GLY A 18 -25.14 -3.52 37.88
C GLY A 18 -23.77 -2.90 38.18
N PHE A 19 -23.12 -2.37 37.15
CA PHE A 19 -21.87 -1.60 37.32
C PHE A 19 -22.14 -0.27 38.02
N THR A 20 -21.26 0.11 38.94
CA THR A 20 -21.33 1.41 39.60
C THR A 20 -20.85 2.55 38.68
N LEU A 21 -21.32 3.77 38.95
CA LEU A 21 -20.90 4.98 38.21
C LEU A 21 -19.38 5.22 38.30
N ILE A 22 -18.78 4.90 39.46
CA ILE A 22 -17.35 5.07 39.68
C ILE A 22 -16.51 4.00 38.97
N GLU A 23 -17.00 2.76 38.86
CA GLU A 23 -16.33 1.71 38.07
C GLU A 23 -16.32 2.07 36.59
N MET A 24 -17.43 2.59 36.05
CA MET A 24 -17.47 3.06 34.66
C MET A 24 -16.50 4.23 34.43
N LEU A 25 -16.39 5.16 35.38
CA LEU A 25 -15.42 6.25 35.30
C LEU A 25 -13.97 5.74 35.33
N GLY A 26 -13.68 4.74 36.16
CA GLY A 26 -12.39 4.05 36.18
C GLY A 26 -12.06 3.38 34.85
N ILE A 27 -13.00 2.66 34.25
CA ILE A 27 -12.82 1.97 32.96
C ILE A 27 -12.52 2.98 31.83
N VAL A 28 -13.29 4.07 31.73
CA VAL A 28 -13.07 5.11 30.71
C VAL A 28 -11.72 5.80 30.90
N ALA A 29 -11.30 6.05 32.14
CA ALA A 29 -9.98 6.62 32.42
C ALA A 29 -8.84 5.70 31.95
N ILE A 30 -8.94 4.39 32.21
CA ILE A 30 -7.95 3.40 31.74
C ILE A 30 -7.91 3.34 30.21
N ILE A 31 -9.07 3.29 29.55
CA ILE A 31 -9.16 3.30 28.08
C ILE A 31 -8.54 4.58 27.50
N GLY A 32 -8.80 5.74 28.12
CA GLY A 32 -8.23 7.01 27.69
C GLY A 32 -6.70 7.04 27.74
N ILE A 33 -6.11 6.49 28.80
CA ILE A 33 -4.64 6.39 28.93
C ILE A 33 -4.08 5.46 27.84
N ILE A 34 -4.70 4.30 27.63
CA ILE A 34 -4.25 3.35 26.59
C ILE A 34 -4.37 3.98 25.19
N ALA A 35 -5.48 4.66 24.90
CA ALA A 35 -5.70 5.31 23.62
C ALA A 35 -4.66 6.42 23.35
N ALA A 36 -4.27 7.19 24.36
CA ALA A 36 -3.26 8.24 24.22
C ALA A 36 -1.90 7.71 23.74
N PHE A 37 -1.51 6.49 24.15
CA PHE A 37 -0.28 5.85 23.67
C PHE A 37 -0.44 5.13 22.33
N ALA A 38 -1.62 4.56 22.06
CA ALA A 38 -1.84 3.79 20.84
C ALA A 38 -1.98 4.65 19.58
N LEU A 39 -2.67 5.80 19.67
CA LEU A 39 -2.96 6.67 18.52
C LEU A 39 -1.73 7.13 17.71
N PRO A 40 -0.62 7.62 18.30
CA PRO A 40 0.52 8.09 17.50
C PRO A 40 1.14 7.00 16.62
N SER A 41 1.17 5.75 17.09
CA SER A 41 1.70 4.62 16.31
C SER A 41 0.83 4.27 15.09
N PHE A 42 -0.48 4.50 15.17
CA PHE A 42 -1.43 4.16 14.12
C PHE A 42 -1.29 5.07 12.89
N PHE A 43 -1.10 6.38 13.10
CA PHE A 43 -0.92 7.33 12.01
C PHE A 43 0.32 7.05 11.17
N GLY A 44 1.44 6.67 11.80
CA GLY A 44 2.66 6.27 11.09
C GLY A 44 2.42 5.06 10.19
N TRP A 45 1.77 4.02 10.71
CA TRP A 45 1.47 2.79 9.97
C TRP A 45 0.56 3.01 8.77
N VAL A 46 -0.48 3.85 8.89
CA VAL A 46 -1.39 4.17 7.77
C VAL A 46 -0.61 4.84 6.62
N THR A 47 0.29 5.79 6.93
CA THR A 47 1.09 6.46 5.89
C THR A 47 2.06 5.51 5.18
N THR A 48 2.61 4.50 5.87
CA THR A 48 3.41 3.44 5.26
C THR A 48 2.63 2.67 4.21
N LYS A 49 1.37 2.35 4.53
CA LYS A 49 0.51 1.54 3.68
C LYS A 49 0.18 2.23 2.37
N HIS A 50 0.14 3.55 2.34
CA HIS A 50 -0.03 4.30 1.10
C HIS A 50 1.17 4.14 0.16
N VAL A 51 2.41 4.20 0.65
CA VAL A 51 3.61 3.97 -0.17
C VAL A 51 3.60 2.55 -0.75
N GLU A 52 3.27 1.57 0.10
CA GLU A 52 3.16 0.16 -0.31
C GLU A 52 2.05 -0.05 -1.35
N ASN A 53 0.90 0.59 -1.18
CA ASN A 53 -0.21 0.51 -2.13
C ASN A 53 0.14 1.10 -3.50
N VAL A 54 0.81 2.27 -3.54
CA VAL A 54 1.26 2.89 -4.81
C VAL A 54 2.31 2.02 -5.51
N LEU A 55 3.21 1.40 -4.74
CA LEU A 55 4.19 0.45 -5.27
C LEU A 55 3.52 -0.78 -5.87
N ILE A 56 2.56 -1.40 -5.15
CA ILE A 56 1.82 -2.56 -5.64
C ILE A 56 1.04 -2.21 -6.91
N GLN A 57 0.34 -1.07 -6.93
CA GLN A 57 -0.38 -0.61 -8.13
C GLN A 57 0.56 -0.40 -9.33
N THR A 58 1.76 0.13 -9.08
CA THR A 58 2.77 0.27 -10.13
C THR A 58 3.23 -1.09 -10.62
N GLU A 59 3.59 -1.99 -9.71
CA GLU A 59 4.00 -3.35 -10.04
C GLU A 59 2.94 -4.11 -10.85
N GLU A 60 1.68 -4.02 -10.43
CA GLU A 60 0.52 -4.58 -11.13
C GLU A 60 0.40 -4.04 -12.55
N ALA A 61 0.47 -2.72 -12.73
CA ALA A 61 0.40 -2.08 -14.05
C ALA A 61 1.52 -2.55 -14.98
N LEU A 62 2.74 -2.72 -14.45
CA LEU A 62 3.88 -3.21 -15.23
C LEU A 62 3.71 -4.69 -15.60
N LYS A 63 3.29 -5.54 -14.65
CA LYS A 63 3.00 -6.96 -14.91
C LYS A 63 1.86 -7.14 -15.90
N GLU A 64 0.83 -6.31 -15.80
CA GLU A 64 -0.32 -6.30 -16.71
C GLU A 64 0.11 -5.96 -18.14
N ALA A 65 0.92 -4.90 -18.30
CA ALA A 65 1.46 -4.51 -19.59
C ALA A 65 2.41 -5.57 -20.17
N GLN A 66 3.28 -6.16 -19.35
CA GLN A 66 4.15 -7.25 -19.78
C GLN A 66 3.33 -8.48 -20.21
N SER A 67 2.37 -8.91 -19.41
CA SER A 67 1.47 -10.04 -19.70
C SER A 67 0.67 -9.80 -20.97
N THR A 68 0.19 -8.57 -21.18
CA THR A 68 -0.54 -8.20 -22.38
C THR A 68 0.35 -8.17 -23.62
N ALA A 69 1.59 -7.67 -23.50
CA ALA A 69 2.58 -7.70 -24.58
C ALA A 69 2.82 -9.14 -25.07
N ILE A 70 2.98 -10.08 -24.13
CA ILE A 70 3.18 -11.50 -24.42
C ILE A 70 1.90 -12.11 -25.02
N SER A 71 0.76 -11.94 -24.36
CA SER A 71 -0.50 -12.59 -24.73
C SER A 71 -1.06 -12.11 -26.07
N LYS A 72 -0.81 -10.85 -26.44
CA LYS A 72 -1.26 -10.24 -27.71
C LYS A 72 -0.16 -10.19 -28.77
N ALA A 73 1.03 -10.71 -28.46
CA ALA A 73 2.21 -10.68 -29.33
C ALA A 73 2.52 -9.29 -29.91
N GLN A 74 2.37 -8.24 -29.10
CA GLN A 74 2.55 -6.84 -29.52
C GLN A 74 3.53 -6.11 -28.62
N ILE A 75 4.06 -5.00 -29.12
CA ILE A 75 4.92 -4.12 -28.34
C ILE A 75 4.05 -3.22 -27.46
N CYS A 76 4.33 -3.20 -26.16
CA CYS A 76 3.67 -2.33 -25.19
C CYS A 76 4.65 -1.30 -24.65
N THR A 77 4.38 -0.02 -24.86
CA THR A 77 5.20 1.07 -24.33
C THR A 77 4.48 1.74 -23.17
N LEU A 78 5.01 1.58 -21.97
CA LEU A 78 4.58 2.27 -20.76
C LEU A 78 5.29 3.61 -20.63
N THR A 79 4.53 4.63 -20.23
CA THR A 79 5.06 5.93 -19.84
C THR A 79 4.70 6.17 -18.39
N ILE A 80 5.72 6.27 -17.53
CA ILE A 80 5.56 6.51 -16.09
C ILE A 80 6.00 7.94 -15.78
N ASN A 81 5.05 8.73 -15.30
CA ASN A 81 5.26 10.05 -14.75
C ASN A 81 5.30 9.97 -13.21
N SER A 82 5.62 11.10 -12.56
CA SER A 82 5.55 11.21 -11.11
C SER A 82 4.14 11.00 -10.54
N THR A 83 3.10 11.17 -11.36
CA THR A 83 1.69 11.12 -10.94
C THR A 83 0.86 10.05 -11.66
N THR A 84 1.28 9.56 -12.82
CA THR A 84 0.46 8.67 -13.66
C THR A 84 1.27 7.63 -14.40
N ILE A 85 0.65 6.48 -14.65
CA ILE A 85 1.13 5.42 -15.54
C ILE A 85 0.15 5.29 -16.70
N THR A 86 0.66 5.45 -17.91
CA THR A 86 -0.10 5.24 -19.15
C THR A 86 0.61 4.22 -20.03
N ALA A 87 -0.12 3.59 -20.96
CA ALA A 87 0.50 2.75 -21.98
C ALA A 87 -0.02 3.08 -23.38
N THR A 88 0.86 2.81 -24.34
CA THR A 88 0.60 2.90 -25.77
C THR A 88 1.04 1.58 -26.41
N PRO A 89 0.14 0.87 -27.12
CA PRO A 89 -1.29 1.16 -27.29
C PRO A 89 -2.10 0.96 -25.98
N PRO A 90 -3.29 1.60 -25.83
CA PRO A 90 -4.09 1.55 -24.59
C PRO A 90 -4.50 0.13 -24.17
N VAL A 91 -4.60 -0.79 -25.12
CA VAL A 91 -4.88 -2.21 -24.86
C VAL A 91 -3.86 -2.87 -23.95
N CYS A 92 -2.65 -2.31 -23.82
CA CYS A 92 -1.60 -2.81 -22.92
C CYS A 92 -1.93 -2.61 -21.43
N LEU A 93 -2.82 -1.68 -21.09
CA LEU A 93 -3.42 -1.57 -19.76
C LEU A 93 -4.94 -1.74 -19.91
N PRO A 94 -5.47 -2.97 -19.99
CA PRO A 94 -6.91 -3.20 -20.07
C PRO A 94 -7.68 -2.63 -18.87
N THR A 95 -7.05 -2.51 -17.69
CA THR A 95 -7.62 -1.86 -16.51
C THR A 95 -7.61 -0.32 -16.57
N GLY A 96 -7.01 0.27 -17.61
CA GLY A 96 -6.88 1.71 -17.78
C GLY A 96 -5.63 2.31 -17.13
N PRO A 97 -5.40 3.62 -17.32
CA PRO A 97 -4.24 4.31 -16.73
C PRO A 97 -4.31 4.31 -15.21
N ARG A 98 -3.15 4.25 -14.55
CA ARG A 98 -3.06 4.29 -13.07
C ARG A 98 -2.63 5.66 -12.59
N THR A 99 -3.27 6.16 -11.54
CA THR A 99 -2.92 7.43 -10.90
C THR A 99 -2.15 7.12 -9.61
N LEU A 100 -0.89 7.53 -9.56
CA LEU A 100 0.02 7.26 -8.44
C LEU A 100 -0.18 8.24 -7.27
N THR A 101 -0.82 9.38 -7.53
CA THR A 101 -1.36 10.27 -6.51
C THR A 101 -2.81 9.89 -6.26
N GLN A 102 -3.13 9.36 -5.07
CA GLN A 102 -4.52 9.09 -4.69
C GLN A 102 -5.32 10.40 -4.74
N SER A 103 -6.43 10.36 -5.48
CA SER A 103 -7.41 11.44 -5.62
C SER A 103 -8.58 11.26 -4.63
N ASP A 104 -8.37 10.55 -3.53
CA ASP A 104 -9.41 10.16 -2.57
C ASP A 104 -9.67 11.19 -1.46
N GLY A 105 -9.21 12.43 -1.63
CA GLY A 105 -9.39 13.52 -0.66
C GLY A 105 -8.49 13.42 0.58
N SER A 106 -7.61 12.40 0.65
CA SER A 106 -6.55 12.33 1.66
C SER A 106 -5.26 12.97 1.14
N PRO A 107 -4.46 13.69 1.96
CA PRO A 107 -3.16 14.22 1.55
C PRO A 107 -2.12 13.10 1.45
N SER A 108 -2.36 12.10 0.59
CA SER A 108 -1.38 11.06 0.28
C SER A 108 -0.30 11.65 -0.62
N ARG A 109 0.72 12.24 -0.02
CA ARG A 109 1.85 12.89 -0.71
C ARG A 109 2.93 11.86 -1.09
N VAL A 110 2.54 10.72 -1.67
CA VAL A 110 3.54 9.77 -2.16
C VAL A 110 4.26 10.40 -3.35
N VAL A 111 5.58 10.55 -3.23
CA VAL A 111 6.44 11.10 -4.27
C VAL A 111 7.14 9.94 -4.96
N VAL A 112 6.94 9.86 -6.28
CA VAL A 112 7.60 8.90 -7.15
C VAL A 112 8.69 9.61 -7.93
N ILE A 113 9.93 9.16 -7.78
CA ILE A 113 11.07 9.65 -8.56
C ILE A 113 11.81 8.50 -9.25
N ALA A 114 12.48 8.84 -10.35
CA ALA A 114 13.31 7.92 -11.11
C ALA A 114 14.49 8.67 -11.72
N GLN A 115 15.46 7.94 -12.30
CA GLN A 115 16.66 8.52 -12.93
C GLN A 115 16.33 9.50 -14.08
N SER A 116 15.21 9.29 -14.78
CA SER A 116 14.69 10.19 -15.81
C SER A 116 13.16 10.20 -15.78
N THR A 117 12.53 11.37 -15.75
CA THR A 117 11.07 11.52 -15.85
C THR A 117 10.70 12.33 -17.10
N PRO A 118 9.78 11.87 -17.96
CA PRO A 118 9.05 10.60 -17.89
C PRO A 118 9.93 9.37 -18.17
N ILE A 119 9.62 8.25 -17.52
CA ILE A 119 10.25 6.97 -17.83
C ILE A 119 9.47 6.31 -18.97
N THR A 120 10.16 5.92 -20.02
CA THR A 120 9.59 5.08 -21.07
C THR A 120 10.12 3.65 -20.95
N LEU A 121 9.21 2.70 -20.78
CA LEU A 121 9.51 1.28 -20.65
C LEU A 121 8.79 0.51 -21.74
N GLN A 122 9.54 -0.25 -22.52
CA GLN A 122 8.99 -1.00 -23.63
C GLN A 122 9.06 -2.48 -23.34
N PHE A 123 7.92 -3.15 -23.33
CA PHE A 123 7.83 -4.60 -23.32
C PHE A 123 7.64 -5.13 -24.72
N SER A 124 8.54 -6.04 -25.13
CA SER A 124 8.41 -6.76 -26.39
C SER A 124 7.40 -7.91 -26.26
N PRO A 125 6.95 -8.50 -27.39
CA PRO A 125 6.15 -9.73 -27.40
C PRO A 125 6.77 -10.92 -26.65
N LYS A 126 8.07 -10.87 -26.36
CA LYS A 126 8.79 -11.90 -25.59
C LYS A 126 8.86 -11.60 -24.08
N GLY A 127 8.22 -10.52 -23.63
CA GLY A 127 8.29 -10.04 -22.25
C GLY A 127 9.58 -9.31 -21.90
N SER A 128 10.46 -9.07 -22.88
CA SER A 128 11.74 -8.39 -22.69
C SER A 128 11.62 -6.88 -22.69
N THR A 129 12.47 -6.20 -21.92
CA THR A 129 12.65 -4.73 -21.95
C THR A 129 14.09 -4.38 -22.33
N PRO A 130 14.31 -3.40 -23.22
CA PRO A 130 15.64 -2.94 -23.59
C PRO A 130 16.28 -2.03 -22.52
N SER A 131 15.49 -1.45 -21.62
CA SER A 131 15.94 -0.50 -20.60
C SER A 131 15.72 -1.02 -19.18
N SER A 132 16.70 -0.76 -18.32
CA SER A 132 16.56 -0.90 -16.87
C SER A 132 16.17 0.44 -16.28
N ASN A 133 15.27 0.43 -15.32
CA ASN A 133 14.88 1.63 -14.58
C ASN A 133 14.68 1.28 -13.12
N ILE A 134 14.92 2.26 -12.25
CA ILE A 134 14.65 2.15 -10.82
C ILE A 134 13.70 3.28 -10.46
N LEU A 135 12.57 2.92 -9.85
CA LEU A 135 11.59 3.83 -9.32
C LEU A 135 11.71 3.83 -7.80
N VAL A 136 11.67 5.01 -7.20
CA VAL A 136 11.69 5.19 -5.75
C VAL A 136 10.39 5.83 -5.33
N PHE A 137 9.75 5.23 -4.32
CA PHE A 137 8.51 5.67 -3.71
C PHE A 137 8.83 6.14 -2.30
N SER A 138 8.53 7.40 -2.01
CA SER A 138 8.79 8.03 -0.72
C SER A 138 7.58 8.82 -0.25
N HIS A 139 7.45 9.02 1.06
CA HIS A 139 6.44 9.88 1.65
C HIS A 139 7.14 10.97 2.46
N PRO A 140 6.82 12.27 2.29
CA PRO A 140 7.56 13.37 2.91
C PRO A 140 7.64 13.26 4.44
N ASP A 141 6.62 12.69 5.06
CA ASP A 141 6.52 12.55 6.52
C ASP A 141 7.12 11.23 7.06
N GLN A 142 7.61 10.32 6.19
CA GLN A 142 8.13 9.01 6.60
C GLN A 142 9.51 8.71 5.98
N PRO A 143 10.62 9.24 6.57
CA PRO A 143 11.97 9.01 6.06
C PRO A 143 12.43 7.55 6.11
N GLN A 144 11.90 6.76 7.02
CA GLN A 144 12.39 5.41 7.30
C GLN A 144 11.74 4.32 6.43
N GLN A 145 10.76 4.67 5.59
CA GLN A 145 9.90 3.70 4.91
C GLN A 145 9.79 3.94 3.41
N MET A 146 10.91 4.32 2.81
CA MET A 146 11.00 4.40 1.35
C MET A 146 11.06 2.99 0.74
N ARG A 147 10.49 2.87 -0.45
CA ARG A 147 10.49 1.64 -1.24
C ARG A 147 11.05 1.91 -2.61
N CYS A 148 11.57 0.87 -3.24
CA CYS A 148 12.04 0.94 -4.62
C CYS A 148 11.50 -0.22 -5.44
N LEU A 149 11.37 0.01 -6.74
CA LEU A 149 11.06 -0.99 -7.74
C LEU A 149 12.14 -0.91 -8.82
N ALA A 150 12.91 -1.98 -8.97
CA ALA A 150 13.96 -2.12 -9.96
C ALA A 150 13.48 -3.02 -11.12
N ILE A 151 13.75 -2.57 -12.34
CA ILE A 151 13.37 -3.24 -13.58
C ILE A 151 14.65 -3.64 -14.29
N SER A 152 14.79 -4.93 -14.58
CA SER A 152 15.99 -5.47 -15.24
C SER A 152 15.84 -5.52 -16.75
N ILE A 153 16.90 -5.18 -17.47
CA ILE A 153 17.01 -5.39 -18.92
C ILE A 153 16.86 -6.86 -19.29
N GLY A 154 16.44 -7.11 -20.53
CA GLY A 154 16.41 -8.45 -21.12
C GLY A 154 15.18 -9.24 -20.72
N SER A 155 15.00 -9.62 -19.46
CA SER A 155 13.84 -10.43 -19.03
C SER A 155 12.68 -9.58 -18.50
N GLY A 156 12.88 -8.28 -18.26
CA GLY A 156 11.82 -7.43 -17.71
C GLY A 156 11.42 -7.80 -16.29
N ILE A 157 12.29 -8.49 -15.55
CA ILE A 157 12.02 -8.86 -14.16
C ILE A 157 11.87 -7.60 -13.33
N LEU A 158 10.76 -7.54 -12.60
CA LEU A 158 10.44 -6.52 -11.62
C LEU A 158 10.87 -7.03 -10.25
N ARG A 159 11.64 -6.23 -9.53
CA ARG A 159 12.03 -6.51 -8.15
C ARG A 159 11.64 -5.34 -7.26
N THR A 160 10.94 -5.62 -6.18
CA THR A 160 10.59 -4.61 -5.19
C THR A 160 11.51 -4.73 -3.99
N GLY A 161 11.71 -3.62 -3.27
CA GLY A 161 12.72 -3.54 -2.25
C GLY A 161 12.58 -2.33 -1.35
N ARG A 162 13.52 -2.23 -0.41
CA ARG A 162 13.69 -1.05 0.45
C ARG A 162 14.70 -0.10 -0.17
N PHE A 163 14.42 1.20 -0.10
CA PHE A 163 15.37 2.22 -0.52
C PHE A 163 16.10 2.79 0.70
N THR A 164 17.43 2.77 0.68
CA THR A 164 18.29 3.18 1.82
C THR A 164 19.03 4.50 1.60
N GLY A 165 18.65 5.27 0.59
CA GLY A 165 19.25 6.58 0.33
C GLY A 165 18.71 7.71 1.23
N ASN A 166 19.03 8.94 0.88
CA ASN A 166 18.58 10.14 1.57
C ASN A 166 17.06 10.35 1.46
N HIS A 167 16.51 11.04 2.44
CA HIS A 167 15.11 11.49 2.44
C HIS A 167 15.04 13.03 2.46
N PRO A 168 14.43 13.70 1.47
CA PRO A 168 13.85 13.13 0.26
C PRO A 168 14.92 12.55 -0.69
N PRO A 169 14.56 11.54 -1.50
CA PRO A 169 15.52 10.90 -2.39
C PRO A 169 15.98 11.82 -3.52
N VAL A 170 17.26 11.72 -3.88
CA VAL A 170 17.90 12.55 -4.92
C VAL A 170 18.31 11.70 -6.12
N LEU A 171 18.34 12.30 -7.31
CA LEU A 171 18.57 11.58 -8.58
C LEU A 171 19.88 10.78 -8.60
N GLY A 172 20.95 11.29 -7.99
CA GLY A 172 22.26 10.63 -7.95
C GLY A 172 22.31 9.34 -7.11
N GLU A 173 21.31 9.10 -6.27
CA GLU A 173 21.25 7.94 -5.37
C GLU A 173 20.34 6.83 -5.86
N ILE A 174 19.62 7.05 -6.96
CA ILE A 174 18.74 6.07 -7.56
C ILE A 174 19.60 5.03 -8.29
N ASN A 175 20.09 4.03 -7.56
CA ASN A 175 20.96 2.98 -8.08
C ASN A 175 20.64 1.63 -7.40
N THR A 176 21.23 0.55 -7.93
CA THR A 176 21.01 -0.82 -7.42
C THR A 176 21.60 -1.05 -6.03
N THR A 177 22.55 -0.23 -5.57
CA THR A 177 23.14 -0.32 -4.23
C THR A 177 22.18 0.17 -3.16
N ASN A 178 21.50 1.30 -3.42
CA ASN A 178 20.53 1.89 -2.51
C ASN A 178 19.15 1.22 -2.60
N CYS A 179 18.85 0.54 -3.72
CA CYS A 179 17.64 -0.25 -3.86
C CYS A 179 17.89 -1.71 -3.46
N GLN A 180 17.69 -2.01 -2.18
CA GLN A 180 17.84 -3.35 -1.62
C GLN A 180 16.59 -4.17 -1.89
N THR A 181 16.60 -4.93 -2.98
CA THR A 181 15.53 -5.86 -3.34
C THR A 181 15.70 -7.19 -2.62
N THR A 182 14.62 -7.71 -2.04
CA THR A 182 14.59 -9.09 -1.51
C THR A 182 14.25 -10.06 -2.63
N LEU A 183 15.05 -11.12 -2.79
CA LEU A 183 14.84 -12.20 -3.76
C LEU A 183 13.75 -13.17 -3.29
#